data_AF-A0A7E4VER3-F1
#
_entry.id   AF-A0A7E4VER3-F1
#
_cell.length_a   1.000
_cell.length_b   1.000
_cell.length_c   1.000
_cell.angle_alpha   90.00
_cell.angle_beta   90.00
_cell.angle_gamma   90.00
#
_symmetry.space_group_name_H-M   'P 1'
#
loop_
_entity.id
_entity.type
_entity.pdbx_description
1 polymer ?
#
loop_
_entity_poly.entity_id
_entity_poly.type
_entity_poly.pdbx_seq_one_letter_code
_entity_poly.pdbx_strand_id
1 'polypeptide(L)'
;MIWKMDCFADAREAFKGYERFFKSDYLSDVKLRVSDKKFPAHKLVLARGSDVFERMLAHEWNGKEEELTLNEDPVCIDHFETFLRFFYFNHAVLDDSNVLPLLILADKYNFDGLRQVCTNYAISYVLKEAPLKEVVNVWFNLACKSNHAVLIKECERIIAQNLTQILSEEDWQEDWINLDRVQLLVLLKSNDLVIPNEDILFEAVQRWIYAEDHPQRKDKELGKILESLIPWIRFPFMSSQQLLEVESSELYQKHSSLIAPYILAAFKNNAIPLNAEVRPPFTSAQFLLRNYTDTRWDKRIIITNEKIYVRGVEHVFNFATKSSTVPVQTWNWTLKFILTLPIGNNKDEELRLVLLANDIDTPRSIEYNVAVVSDVEVLKQVSGRKNFTKTRTSADLSLDSEINVVELLSENSPLLVDDCLHLQISVRPVV
;
A
#
# COMPACT_ATOMS: atom_id res chain seq x y z
N MET A 1 16.15 -16.38 -53.78
CA MET A 1 15.46 -16.26 -52.47
C MET A 1 15.90 -17.43 -51.61
N ILE A 2 16.60 -17.17 -50.50
CA ILE A 2 16.96 -18.21 -49.53
C ILE A 2 15.92 -18.13 -48.42
N TRP A 3 15.11 -19.18 -48.27
CA TRP A 3 14.14 -19.28 -47.18
C TRP A 3 14.89 -19.55 -45.88
N LYS A 4 14.72 -18.67 -44.89
CA LYS A 4 15.18 -18.88 -43.52
C LYS A 4 13.95 -19.03 -42.63
N MET A 5 13.91 -20.10 -41.85
CA MET A 5 12.85 -20.35 -40.87
C MET A 5 13.50 -20.70 -39.54
N ASP A 6 13.12 -19.98 -38.51
CA ASP A 6 13.54 -20.26 -37.14
C ASP A 6 12.69 -21.41 -36.59
N CYS A 7 13.34 -22.50 -36.15
CA CYS A 7 12.66 -23.72 -35.72
C CYS A 7 13.14 -24.09 -34.30
N PHE A 8 12.21 -24.24 -33.37
CA PHE A 8 12.49 -24.59 -31.98
C PHE A 8 12.01 -26.01 -31.67
N ALA A 9 12.80 -26.77 -30.93
CA ALA A 9 12.39 -28.06 -30.36
C ALA A 9 11.59 -27.86 -29.07
N ASP A 10 10.90 -28.91 -28.59
CA ASP A 10 10.12 -28.82 -27.34
C ASP A 10 11.04 -28.64 -26.12
N ALA A 11 10.91 -27.51 -25.45
CA ALA A 11 11.65 -27.19 -24.24
C ALA A 11 11.42 -28.22 -23.10
N ARG A 12 10.23 -28.85 -23.02
CA ARG A 12 9.92 -29.85 -21.99
C ARG A 12 10.68 -31.15 -22.18
N GLU A 13 10.92 -31.56 -23.44
CA GLU A 13 11.73 -32.73 -23.73
C GLU A 13 13.20 -32.49 -23.40
N ALA A 14 13.70 -31.27 -23.61
CA ALA A 14 15.04 -30.88 -23.20
C ALA A 14 15.24 -31.05 -21.68
N PHE A 15 14.22 -30.71 -20.86
CA PHE A 15 14.28 -30.86 -19.40
C PHE A 15 14.38 -32.31 -18.91
N LYS A 16 13.72 -33.27 -19.58
CA LYS A 16 13.85 -34.71 -19.25
C LYS A 16 15.29 -35.20 -19.37
N GLY A 17 16.05 -34.66 -20.32
CA GLY A 17 17.47 -34.98 -20.49
C GLY A 17 18.35 -34.57 -19.31
N TYR A 18 17.89 -33.63 -18.46
CA TYR A 18 18.64 -33.16 -17.30
C TYR A 18 18.50 -34.04 -16.06
N GLU A 19 17.52 -34.95 -16.02
CA GLU A 19 17.26 -35.80 -14.84
C GLU A 19 18.47 -36.64 -14.42
N ARG A 20 19.25 -37.12 -15.39
CA ARG A 20 20.48 -37.92 -15.13
C ARG A 20 21.63 -37.12 -14.50
N PHE A 21 21.58 -35.79 -14.56
CA PHE A 21 22.62 -34.89 -14.04
C PHE A 21 22.27 -34.36 -12.64
N PHE A 22 20.99 -34.25 -12.31
CA PHE A 22 20.56 -33.78 -11.00
C PHE A 22 20.97 -34.76 -9.90
N LYS A 23 21.66 -34.26 -8.85
CA LYS A 23 22.12 -35.06 -7.70
C LYS A 23 22.99 -36.25 -8.09
N SER A 24 23.73 -36.13 -9.20
CA SER A 24 24.62 -37.16 -9.71
C SER A 24 26.05 -36.65 -9.75
N ASP A 25 27.03 -37.45 -9.29
CA ASP A 25 28.45 -37.10 -9.47
C ASP A 25 28.87 -37.13 -10.96
N TYR A 26 28.03 -37.65 -11.86
CA TYR A 26 28.30 -37.69 -13.30
C TYR A 26 28.42 -36.28 -13.89
N LEU A 27 29.64 -35.90 -14.28
CA LEU A 27 30.00 -34.59 -14.84
C LEU A 27 29.79 -33.39 -13.90
N SER A 28 29.49 -33.63 -12.63
CA SER A 28 29.45 -32.57 -11.62
C SER A 28 30.86 -32.03 -11.38
N ASP A 29 31.01 -30.72 -11.46
CA ASP A 29 32.26 -29.97 -11.31
C ASP A 29 32.28 -29.11 -10.05
N VAL A 30 31.25 -29.23 -9.20
CA VAL A 30 31.19 -28.66 -7.86
C VAL A 30 30.29 -29.50 -6.92
N LYS A 31 30.59 -29.48 -5.63
CA LYS A 31 29.74 -30.03 -4.56
C LYS A 31 29.29 -28.92 -3.62
N LEU A 32 27.98 -28.68 -3.53
CA LEU A 32 27.42 -27.74 -2.57
C LEU A 32 27.27 -28.44 -1.21
N ARG A 33 27.92 -27.93 -0.18
CA ARG A 33 27.74 -28.40 1.20
C ARG A 33 26.80 -27.45 1.92
N VAL A 34 25.66 -27.95 2.39
CA VAL A 34 24.69 -27.19 3.19
C VAL A 34 24.50 -27.93 4.51
N SER A 35 25.04 -27.37 5.59
CA SER A 35 25.18 -28.10 6.85
C SER A 35 25.93 -29.43 6.66
N ASP A 36 25.31 -30.56 6.99
CA ASP A 36 25.81 -31.92 6.85
C ASP A 36 25.47 -32.57 5.49
N LYS A 37 24.60 -31.94 4.71
CA LYS A 37 24.15 -32.44 3.39
C LYS A 37 25.11 -31.98 2.29
N LYS A 38 25.38 -32.86 1.31
CA LYS A 38 26.20 -32.57 0.13
C LYS A 38 25.42 -32.82 -1.14
N PHE A 39 25.49 -31.87 -2.08
CA PHE A 39 24.78 -31.90 -3.35
C PHE A 39 25.78 -31.76 -4.51
N PRO A 40 26.06 -32.82 -5.28
CA PRO A 40 26.82 -32.68 -6.51
C PRO A 40 26.02 -31.85 -7.52
N ALA A 41 26.66 -30.87 -8.15
CA ALA A 41 26.04 -29.93 -9.06
C ALA A 41 26.99 -29.48 -10.18
N HIS A 42 26.44 -28.71 -11.12
CA HIS A 42 27.14 -28.24 -12.31
C HIS A 42 27.26 -26.71 -12.28
N LYS A 43 28.47 -26.18 -12.35
CA LYS A 43 28.76 -24.73 -12.28
C LYS A 43 27.98 -23.96 -13.34
N LEU A 44 27.93 -24.46 -14.57
CA LEU A 44 27.19 -23.83 -15.67
C LEU A 44 25.70 -23.69 -15.37
N VAL A 45 25.10 -24.71 -14.74
CA VAL A 45 23.67 -24.72 -14.39
C VAL A 45 23.39 -23.68 -13.29
N LEU A 46 24.24 -23.63 -12.27
CA LEU A 46 24.11 -22.68 -11.15
C LEU A 46 24.36 -21.23 -11.60
N ALA A 47 25.46 -20.98 -12.32
CA ALA A 47 25.83 -19.66 -12.82
C ALA A 47 24.77 -19.08 -13.77
N ARG A 48 24.17 -19.92 -14.63
CA ARG A 48 23.08 -19.49 -15.52
C ARG A 48 21.86 -18.99 -14.75
N GLY A 49 21.52 -19.63 -13.63
CA GLY A 49 20.32 -19.31 -12.87
C GLY A 49 20.53 -18.24 -11.78
N SER A 50 21.77 -17.92 -11.44
CA SER A 50 22.11 -17.07 -10.31
C SER A 50 23.46 -16.40 -10.49
N ASP A 51 23.44 -15.07 -10.58
CA ASP A 51 24.65 -14.24 -10.60
C ASP A 51 25.47 -14.38 -9.31
N VAL A 52 24.81 -14.72 -8.20
CA VAL A 52 25.48 -14.98 -6.91
C VAL A 52 26.31 -16.25 -7.01
N PHE A 53 25.74 -17.34 -7.53
CA PHE A 53 26.51 -18.56 -7.78
C PHE A 53 27.58 -18.36 -8.84
N GLU A 54 27.32 -17.59 -9.91
CA GLU A 54 28.36 -17.25 -10.90
C GLU A 54 29.59 -16.62 -10.23
N ARG A 55 29.39 -15.63 -9.35
CA ARG A 55 30.47 -14.99 -8.59
C ARG A 55 31.12 -15.94 -7.59
N MET A 56 30.31 -16.69 -6.82
CA MET A 56 30.84 -17.62 -5.82
C MET A 56 31.69 -18.72 -6.44
N LEU A 57 31.37 -19.15 -7.66
CA LEU A 57 32.06 -20.23 -8.36
C LEU A 57 33.21 -19.76 -9.26
N ALA A 58 33.35 -18.44 -9.44
CA ALA A 58 34.48 -17.86 -10.14
C ALA A 58 35.80 -18.20 -9.43
N HIS A 59 36.86 -18.39 -10.21
CA HIS A 59 38.18 -18.75 -9.67
C HIS A 59 38.71 -17.76 -8.63
N GLU A 60 38.33 -16.50 -8.72
CA GLU A 60 38.74 -15.45 -7.79
C GLU A 60 38.16 -15.63 -6.38
N TRP A 61 37.02 -16.33 -6.25
CA TRP A 61 36.33 -16.54 -4.97
C TRP A 61 36.45 -17.96 -4.44
N ASN A 62 36.24 -18.99 -5.27
CA ASN A 62 36.33 -20.40 -4.83
C ASN A 62 37.72 -21.02 -5.05
N GLY A 63 38.66 -20.30 -5.66
CA GLY A 63 39.98 -20.82 -5.99
C GLY A 63 39.92 -22.08 -6.85
N LYS A 64 40.48 -23.18 -6.32
CA LYS A 64 40.47 -24.53 -6.92
C LYS A 64 39.64 -25.54 -6.11
N GLU A 65 38.81 -25.07 -5.17
CA GLU A 65 38.04 -25.96 -4.33
C GLU A 65 36.90 -26.62 -5.14
N GLU A 66 36.77 -27.94 -5.00
CA GLU A 66 35.68 -28.72 -5.60
C GLU A 66 34.39 -28.65 -4.77
N GLU A 67 34.47 -28.14 -3.55
CA GLU A 67 33.35 -28.05 -2.62
C GLU A 67 33.09 -26.59 -2.24
N LEU A 68 31.83 -26.16 -2.28
CA LEU A 68 31.37 -24.83 -1.89
C LEU A 68 30.46 -24.96 -0.67
N THR A 69 30.88 -24.41 0.47
CA THR A 69 30.09 -24.45 1.70
C THR A 69 29.12 -23.27 1.76
N LEU A 70 27.85 -23.57 1.97
CA LEU A 70 26.75 -22.61 2.06
C LEU A 70 26.14 -22.67 3.46
N ASN A 71 26.08 -21.51 4.12
CA ASN A 71 25.49 -21.39 5.44
C ASN A 71 24.05 -20.93 5.30
N GLU A 72 23.10 -21.85 5.49
CA GLU A 72 21.67 -21.59 5.38
C GLU A 72 20.95 -21.69 6.71
N ASP A 73 19.85 -20.94 6.84
CA ASP A 73 18.96 -21.03 8.00
C ASP A 73 18.35 -22.43 8.10
N PRO A 74 18.11 -22.95 9.32
CA PRO A 74 17.58 -24.30 9.52
C PRO A 74 16.33 -24.62 8.68
N VAL A 75 15.42 -23.65 8.56
CA VAL A 75 14.18 -23.77 7.77
C VAL A 75 14.43 -23.97 6.26
N CYS A 76 15.56 -23.47 5.75
CA CYS A 76 15.97 -23.57 4.35
C CYS A 76 16.72 -24.86 4.03
N ILE A 77 17.42 -25.45 5.00
CA ILE A 77 18.26 -26.65 4.80
C ILE A 77 17.44 -27.84 4.29
N ASP A 78 16.21 -28.01 4.79
CA ASP A 78 15.34 -29.12 4.38
C ASP A 78 14.72 -28.93 2.98
N HIS A 79 14.64 -27.69 2.52
CA HIS A 79 14.08 -27.32 1.22
C HIS A 79 15.15 -27.06 0.15
N PHE A 80 16.44 -27.15 0.50
CA PHE A 80 17.55 -26.86 -0.40
C PHE A 80 17.59 -27.79 -1.63
N GLU A 81 17.18 -29.05 -1.49
CA GLU A 81 17.09 -29.97 -2.63
C GLU A 81 16.04 -29.50 -3.65
N THR A 82 14.89 -29.00 -3.20
CA THR A 82 13.84 -28.43 -4.05
C THR A 82 14.31 -27.14 -4.73
N PHE A 83 15.03 -26.29 -4.00
CA PHE A 83 15.69 -25.10 -4.56
C PHE A 83 16.68 -25.48 -5.68
N LEU A 84 17.57 -26.44 -5.41
CA LEU A 84 18.54 -26.92 -6.39
C LEU A 84 17.85 -27.57 -7.60
N ARG A 85 16.77 -28.32 -7.37
CA ARG A 85 15.97 -28.94 -8.43
C ARG A 85 15.44 -27.89 -9.41
N PHE A 86 15.04 -26.71 -8.92
CA PHE A 86 14.54 -25.65 -9.78
C PHE A 86 15.59 -25.15 -10.80
N PHE A 87 16.88 -25.12 -10.45
CA PHE A 87 17.95 -24.77 -11.42
C PHE A 87 18.01 -25.70 -12.63
N TYR A 88 17.69 -26.98 -12.46
CA TYR A 88 17.77 -27.98 -13.55
C TYR A 88 16.52 -28.03 -14.41
N PHE A 89 15.34 -27.80 -13.81
CA PHE A 89 14.06 -28.09 -14.47
C PHE A 89 13.13 -26.89 -14.59
N ASN A 90 13.45 -25.73 -14.00
CA ASN A 90 12.53 -24.59 -13.85
C ASN A 90 11.14 -25.02 -13.32
N HIS A 91 11.14 -25.95 -12.37
CA HIS A 91 9.94 -26.57 -11.84
C HIS A 91 10.09 -26.86 -10.35
N ALA A 92 9.12 -26.38 -9.56
CA ALA A 92 8.93 -26.72 -8.15
C ALA A 92 7.45 -26.94 -7.88
N VAL A 93 7.15 -27.84 -6.95
CA VAL A 93 5.81 -27.98 -6.37
C VAL A 93 5.82 -27.17 -5.09
N LEU A 94 5.00 -26.12 -5.04
CA LEU A 94 4.92 -25.24 -3.88
C LEU A 94 3.77 -25.64 -2.96
N ASP A 95 4.02 -25.50 -1.66
CA ASP A 95 3.07 -25.66 -0.57
C ASP A 95 3.36 -24.64 0.54
N ASP A 96 2.48 -24.57 1.53
CA ASP A 96 2.57 -23.61 2.64
C ASP A 96 3.85 -23.76 3.46
N SER A 97 4.43 -24.97 3.51
CA SER A 97 5.62 -25.26 4.31
C SER A 97 6.92 -24.88 3.60
N ASN A 98 6.94 -24.94 2.27
CA ASN A 98 8.16 -24.79 1.48
C ASN A 98 8.31 -23.41 0.81
N VAL A 99 7.21 -22.69 0.59
CA VAL A 99 7.23 -21.44 -0.21
C VAL A 99 8.09 -20.36 0.45
N LEU A 100 7.99 -20.18 1.77
CA LEU A 100 8.78 -19.18 2.50
C LEU A 100 10.28 -19.52 2.47
N PRO A 101 10.74 -20.73 2.87
CA PRO A 101 12.14 -21.12 2.73
C PRO A 101 12.69 -20.99 1.30
N LEU A 102 11.90 -21.38 0.29
CA LEU A 102 12.31 -21.28 -1.11
C LEU A 102 12.43 -19.83 -1.57
N LEU A 103 11.55 -18.93 -1.10
CA LEU A 103 11.65 -17.50 -1.37
C LEU A 103 12.90 -16.88 -0.73
N ILE A 104 13.21 -17.25 0.53
CA ILE A 104 14.43 -16.80 1.22
C ILE A 104 15.68 -17.22 0.44
N LEU A 105 15.74 -18.48 0.00
CA LEU A 105 16.85 -18.98 -0.83
C LEU A 105 16.91 -18.24 -2.18
N ALA A 106 15.77 -18.07 -2.84
CA ALA A 106 15.70 -17.36 -4.12
C ALA A 106 16.19 -15.91 -4.01
N ASP A 107 15.87 -15.21 -2.92
CA ASP A 107 16.36 -13.87 -2.66
C ASP A 107 17.87 -13.86 -2.42
N LYS A 108 18.35 -14.70 -1.52
CA LYS A 108 19.76 -14.77 -1.14
C LYS A 108 20.68 -15.05 -2.32
N TYR A 109 20.24 -15.94 -3.21
CA TYR A 109 20.99 -16.33 -4.40
C TYR A 109 20.60 -15.54 -5.65
N ASN A 110 19.78 -14.49 -5.54
CA ASN A 110 19.29 -13.70 -6.67
C ASN A 110 18.74 -14.56 -7.84
N PHE A 111 17.89 -15.54 -7.51
CA PHE A 111 17.26 -16.43 -8.47
C PHE A 111 15.85 -15.94 -8.84
N ASP A 112 15.79 -14.97 -9.76
CA ASP A 112 14.59 -14.22 -10.14
C ASP A 112 13.41 -15.12 -10.55
N GLY A 113 13.67 -16.18 -11.32
CA GLY A 113 12.61 -17.08 -11.81
C GLY A 113 11.88 -17.79 -10.68
N LEU A 114 12.60 -18.32 -9.69
CA LEU A 114 11.98 -18.97 -8.53
C LEU A 114 11.30 -17.93 -7.63
N ARG A 115 11.94 -16.77 -7.45
CA ARG A 115 11.40 -15.67 -6.65
C ARG A 115 10.02 -15.24 -7.12
N GLN A 116 9.83 -15.05 -8.42
CA GLN A 116 8.53 -14.69 -9.00
C GLN A 116 7.47 -15.76 -8.73
N VAL A 117 7.80 -17.04 -8.91
CA VAL A 117 6.87 -18.15 -8.69
C VAL A 117 6.48 -18.26 -7.21
N CYS A 118 7.44 -18.16 -6.30
CA CYS A 118 7.16 -18.18 -4.85
C CYS A 118 6.31 -16.98 -4.41
N THR A 119 6.64 -15.76 -4.86
CA THR A 119 5.86 -14.55 -4.55
C THR A 119 4.42 -14.66 -5.06
N ASN A 120 4.22 -15.13 -6.29
CA ASN A 120 2.88 -15.30 -6.86
C ASN A 120 2.06 -16.33 -6.07
N TYR A 121 2.67 -17.44 -5.66
CA TYR A 121 2.02 -18.44 -4.83
C TYR A 121 1.65 -17.90 -3.45
N ALA A 122 2.58 -17.21 -2.78
CA ALA A 122 2.35 -16.62 -1.47
C ALA A 122 1.18 -15.62 -1.49
N ILE A 123 1.12 -14.73 -2.48
CA ILE A 123 0.02 -13.77 -2.66
C ILE A 123 -1.30 -14.47 -2.98
N SER A 124 -1.26 -15.50 -3.83
CA SER A 124 -2.48 -16.13 -4.34
C SER A 124 -3.16 -17.04 -3.32
N TYR A 125 -2.39 -17.69 -2.45
CA TYR A 125 -2.87 -18.76 -1.57
C TYR A 125 -2.52 -18.50 -0.10
N VAL A 126 -1.25 -18.27 0.23
CA VAL A 126 -0.80 -18.20 1.63
C VAL A 126 -1.35 -16.98 2.36
N LEU A 127 -1.10 -15.78 1.83
CA LEU A 127 -1.45 -14.51 2.51
C LEU A 127 -2.95 -14.33 2.75
N LYS A 128 -3.80 -15.05 2.00
CA LYS A 128 -5.26 -14.97 2.14
C LYS A 128 -5.76 -15.77 3.35
N GLU A 129 -5.07 -16.83 3.73
CA GLU A 129 -5.47 -17.72 4.83
C GLU A 129 -4.53 -17.63 6.04
N ALA A 130 -3.36 -17.03 5.89
CA ALA A 130 -2.38 -16.88 6.95
C ALA A 130 -2.92 -16.02 8.11
N PRO A 131 -2.57 -16.35 9.37
CA PRO A 131 -2.91 -15.52 10.52
C PRO A 131 -2.21 -14.16 10.42
N LEU A 132 -2.89 -13.11 10.85
CA LEU A 132 -2.40 -11.73 10.72
C LEU A 132 -1.00 -11.53 11.33
N LYS A 133 -0.70 -12.19 12.45
CA LYS A 133 0.63 -12.13 13.10
C LYS A 133 1.75 -12.66 12.20
N GLU A 134 1.49 -13.72 11.45
CA GLU A 134 2.45 -14.25 10.48
C GLU A 134 2.64 -13.29 9.31
N VAL A 135 1.54 -12.68 8.81
CA VAL A 135 1.61 -11.66 7.74
C VAL A 135 2.50 -10.49 8.15
N VAL A 136 2.34 -9.97 9.38
CA VAL A 136 3.11 -8.82 9.89
C VAL A 136 4.57 -9.19 10.19
N ASN A 137 4.78 -10.27 10.96
CA ASN A 137 6.10 -10.56 11.52
C ASN A 137 7.03 -11.32 10.57
N VAL A 138 6.46 -12.12 9.65
CA VAL A 138 7.24 -12.96 8.74
C VAL A 138 7.21 -12.37 7.34
N TRP A 139 6.03 -12.32 6.72
CA TRP A 139 5.89 -11.97 5.30
C TRP A 139 6.20 -10.51 5.02
N PHE A 140 5.63 -9.58 5.79
CA PHE A 140 5.88 -8.16 5.63
C PHE A 140 7.34 -7.79 5.97
N ASN A 141 7.92 -8.43 6.98
CA ASN A 141 9.33 -8.23 7.33
C ASN A 141 10.26 -8.69 6.20
N LEU A 142 10.04 -9.90 5.66
CA LEU A 142 10.78 -10.42 4.51
C LEU A 142 10.60 -9.50 3.29
N ALA A 143 9.36 -9.12 2.98
CA ALA A 143 9.03 -8.31 1.82
C ALA A 143 9.75 -6.95 1.86
N CYS A 144 9.75 -6.27 3.02
CA CYS A 144 10.43 -5.00 3.21
C CYS A 144 11.97 -5.14 3.14
N LYS A 145 12.55 -6.18 3.74
CA LYS A 145 14.01 -6.41 3.71
C LYS A 145 14.51 -6.73 2.30
N SER A 146 13.76 -7.53 1.55
CA SER A 146 14.11 -7.95 0.18
C SER A 146 13.59 -6.99 -0.89
N ASN A 147 12.85 -5.93 -0.51
CA ASN A 147 12.25 -4.93 -1.40
C ASN A 147 11.32 -5.54 -2.48
N HIS A 148 10.48 -6.50 -2.11
CA HIS A 148 9.49 -7.11 -3.00
C HIS A 148 8.25 -6.23 -3.13
N ALA A 149 8.27 -5.25 -4.03
CA ALA A 149 7.20 -4.26 -4.17
C ALA A 149 5.77 -4.87 -4.23
N VAL A 150 5.58 -5.95 -4.99
CA VAL A 150 4.27 -6.60 -5.13
C VAL A 150 3.83 -7.30 -3.82
N LEU A 151 4.77 -7.96 -3.14
CA LEU A 151 4.50 -8.63 -1.87
C LEU A 151 4.27 -7.62 -0.74
N ILE A 152 5.04 -6.52 -0.73
CA ILE A 152 4.86 -5.39 0.20
C ILE A 152 3.44 -4.83 0.02
N LYS A 153 3.02 -4.53 -1.20
CA LYS A 153 1.68 -3.96 -1.48
C LYS A 153 0.56 -4.86 -0.99
N GLU A 154 0.68 -6.17 -1.17
CA GLU A 154 -0.35 -7.11 -0.71
C GLU A 154 -0.36 -7.26 0.82
N CYS A 155 0.82 -7.35 1.46
CA CYS A 155 0.90 -7.36 2.92
C CYS A 155 0.35 -6.06 3.51
N GLU A 156 0.73 -4.92 2.95
CA GLU A 156 0.24 -3.60 3.33
C GLU A 156 -1.28 -3.54 3.22
N ARG A 157 -1.88 -4.05 2.13
CA ARG A 157 -3.33 -4.10 1.94
C ARG A 157 -4.04 -4.88 3.06
N ILE A 158 -3.50 -6.03 3.44
CA ILE A 158 -4.06 -6.87 4.53
C ILE A 158 -3.92 -6.17 5.89
N ILE A 159 -2.73 -5.61 6.16
CA ILE A 159 -2.45 -4.88 7.41
C ILE A 159 -3.32 -3.63 7.52
N ALA A 160 -3.45 -2.86 6.44
CA ALA A 160 -4.25 -1.64 6.37
C ALA A 160 -5.72 -1.88 6.73
N GLN A 161 -6.30 -3.01 6.30
CA GLN A 161 -7.67 -3.38 6.62
C GLN A 161 -7.87 -3.76 8.09
N ASN A 162 -6.84 -4.33 8.72
CA ASN A 162 -6.88 -4.81 10.11
C ASN A 162 -6.13 -3.89 11.09
N LEU A 163 -5.70 -2.70 10.65
CA LEU A 163 -4.85 -1.83 11.46
C LEU A 163 -5.54 -1.35 12.73
N THR A 164 -6.86 -1.14 12.69
CA THR A 164 -7.64 -0.81 13.89
C THR A 164 -7.50 -1.88 14.97
N GLN A 165 -7.50 -3.17 14.59
CA GLN A 165 -7.30 -4.28 15.52
C GLN A 165 -5.88 -4.26 16.10
N ILE A 166 -4.87 -4.15 15.23
CA ILE A 166 -3.45 -4.12 15.59
C ILE A 166 -3.13 -2.99 16.58
N LEU A 167 -3.77 -1.83 16.45
CA LEU A 167 -3.51 -0.68 17.31
C LEU A 167 -4.29 -0.71 18.65
N SER A 168 -5.37 -1.48 18.73
CA SER A 168 -6.28 -1.48 19.89
C SER A 168 -6.04 -2.65 20.84
N GLU A 169 -5.62 -3.80 20.33
CA GLU A 169 -5.40 -5.01 21.13
C GLU A 169 -4.04 -4.99 21.85
N GLU A 170 -4.02 -5.34 23.14
CA GLU A 170 -2.78 -5.35 23.94
C GLU A 170 -1.75 -6.36 23.42
N ASP A 171 -2.22 -7.52 22.95
CA ASP A 171 -1.38 -8.60 22.39
C ASP A 171 -0.54 -8.18 21.18
N TRP A 172 -0.85 -7.04 20.56
CA TRP A 172 -0.16 -6.50 19.39
C TRP A 172 0.85 -5.41 19.73
N GLN A 173 0.89 -4.93 20.98
CA GLN A 173 1.78 -3.83 21.35
C GLN A 173 3.26 -4.18 21.15
N GLU A 174 3.68 -5.39 21.53
CA GLU A 174 5.05 -5.86 21.32
C GLU A 174 5.38 -5.98 19.83
N ASP A 175 4.49 -6.60 19.04
CA ASP A 175 4.65 -6.78 17.60
C ASP A 175 4.76 -5.42 16.88
N TRP A 176 3.93 -4.45 17.26
CA TRP A 176 3.97 -3.09 16.73
C TRP A 176 5.29 -2.39 17.06
N ILE A 177 5.75 -2.48 18.32
CA ILE A 177 7.02 -1.89 18.77
C ILE A 177 8.21 -2.54 18.06
N ASN A 178 8.12 -3.80 17.66
CA ASN A 178 9.18 -4.53 16.95
C ASN A 178 9.25 -4.24 15.45
N LEU A 179 8.29 -3.48 14.89
CA LEU A 179 8.36 -3.06 13.49
C LEU A 179 9.61 -2.21 13.24
N ASP A 180 10.30 -2.51 12.14
CA ASP A 180 11.44 -1.70 11.72
C ASP A 180 10.99 -0.35 11.11
N ARG A 181 11.94 0.57 10.92
CA ARG A 181 11.64 1.90 10.36
C ARG A 181 11.04 1.82 8.95
N VAL A 182 11.46 0.86 8.13
CA VAL A 182 11.02 0.75 6.73
C VAL A 182 9.58 0.27 6.68
N GLN A 183 9.25 -0.76 7.46
CA GLN A 183 7.92 -1.30 7.67
C GLN A 183 6.96 -0.21 8.14
N LEU A 184 7.32 0.54 9.18
CA LEU A 184 6.48 1.63 9.67
C LEU A 184 6.29 2.73 8.61
N LEU A 185 7.35 3.09 7.88
CA LEU A 185 7.27 4.10 6.83
C LEU A 185 6.34 3.68 5.68
N VAL A 186 6.37 2.41 5.28
CA VAL A 186 5.45 1.85 4.27
C VAL A 186 4.01 2.00 4.75
N LEU A 187 3.71 1.59 5.99
CA LEU A 187 2.36 1.71 6.55
C LEU A 187 1.90 3.16 6.62
N LEU A 188 2.74 4.09 7.10
CA LEU A 188 2.36 5.51 7.22
C LEU A 188 2.13 6.18 5.87
N LYS A 189 2.88 5.79 4.83
CA LYS A 189 2.66 6.30 3.46
C LYS A 189 1.32 5.85 2.87
N SER A 190 0.80 4.71 3.30
CA SER A 190 -0.45 4.17 2.80
C SER A 190 -1.64 5.12 3.00
N ASN A 191 -2.40 5.35 1.92
CA ASN A 191 -3.69 6.02 1.94
C ASN A 191 -4.83 5.05 2.30
N ASP A 192 -4.60 3.74 2.22
CA ASP A 192 -5.63 2.72 2.37
C ASP A 192 -5.86 2.25 3.81
N LEU A 193 -5.07 2.76 4.76
CA LEU A 193 -5.21 2.43 6.18
C LEU A 193 -6.63 2.67 6.68
N VAL A 194 -7.20 1.64 7.33
CA VAL A 194 -8.50 1.67 7.99
C VAL A 194 -8.29 1.83 9.49
N ILE A 195 -8.53 3.05 9.98
CA ILE A 195 -8.32 3.45 11.37
C ILE A 195 -9.49 4.32 11.85
N PRO A 196 -9.81 4.39 13.15
CA PRO A 196 -10.87 5.28 13.64
C PRO A 196 -10.57 6.74 13.33
N ASN A 197 -9.35 7.16 13.67
CA ASN A 197 -8.90 8.53 13.59
C ASN A 197 -7.37 8.58 13.55
N GLU A 198 -6.81 9.75 13.23
CA GLU A 198 -5.37 9.91 13.02
C GLU A 198 -4.59 9.99 14.35
N ASP A 199 -5.25 10.38 15.44
CA ASP A 199 -4.69 10.46 16.79
C ASP A 199 -4.27 9.09 17.34
N ILE A 200 -5.08 8.04 17.17
CA ILE A 200 -4.68 6.69 17.57
C ILE A 200 -3.38 6.27 16.88
N LEU A 201 -3.24 6.61 15.59
CA LEU A 201 -2.01 6.33 14.87
C LEU A 201 -0.84 7.18 15.35
N PHE A 202 -1.05 8.46 15.63
CA PHE A 202 -0.02 9.34 16.20
C PHE A 202 0.47 8.80 17.55
N GLU A 203 -0.45 8.39 18.43
CA GLU A 203 -0.08 7.76 19.70
C GLU A 203 0.70 6.46 19.50
N ALA A 204 0.28 5.60 18.58
CA ALA A 204 0.99 4.37 18.27
C ALA A 204 2.41 4.63 17.73
N VAL A 205 2.59 5.67 16.91
CA VAL A 205 3.90 6.12 16.45
C VAL A 205 4.73 6.69 17.60
N GLN A 206 4.12 7.45 18.51
CA GLN A 206 4.81 7.95 19.71
C GLN A 206 5.29 6.81 20.61
N ARG A 207 4.45 5.79 20.86
CA ARG A 207 4.83 4.59 21.62
C ARG A 207 5.98 3.85 20.94
N TRP A 208 5.93 3.72 19.61
CA TRP A 208 7.03 3.17 18.83
C TRP A 208 8.31 4.00 19.02
N ILE A 209 8.26 5.32 18.87
CA ILE A 209 9.45 6.20 19.00
C ILE A 209 10.15 6.06 20.36
N TYR A 210 9.38 5.99 21.45
CA TYR A 210 9.92 5.97 22.81
C TYR A 210 10.18 4.59 23.40
N ALA A 211 9.94 3.51 22.66
CA ALA A 211 10.25 2.18 23.17
C ALA A 211 11.77 1.97 23.30
N GLU A 212 12.21 1.61 24.51
CA GLU A 212 13.63 1.60 24.93
C GLU A 212 14.46 0.50 24.24
N ASP A 213 13.84 -0.61 23.83
CA ASP A 213 14.54 -1.83 23.40
C ASP A 213 14.88 -1.89 21.90
N HIS A 214 14.55 -0.86 21.10
CA HIS A 214 14.66 -0.99 19.65
C HIS A 214 16.05 -0.59 19.09
N PRO A 215 16.71 -1.47 18.30
CA PRO A 215 18.11 -1.30 17.88
C PRO A 215 18.36 -0.06 17.02
N GLN A 216 17.34 0.45 16.33
CA GLN A 216 17.43 1.60 15.41
C GLN A 216 17.12 2.96 16.06
N ARG A 217 16.64 3.01 17.32
CA ARG A 217 16.10 4.24 17.96
C ARG A 217 17.10 4.91 18.92
N LYS A 218 18.36 5.03 18.51
CA LYS A 218 19.38 5.74 19.30
C LYS A 218 19.23 7.26 19.13
N ASP A 219 19.41 8.02 20.21
CA ASP A 219 19.19 9.48 20.29
C ASP A 219 19.77 10.29 19.11
N LYS A 220 20.92 9.87 18.57
CA LYS A 220 21.61 10.58 17.46
C LYS A 220 20.90 10.48 16.11
N GLU A 221 20.12 9.43 15.85
CA GLU A 221 19.41 9.23 14.59
C GLU A 221 17.90 9.54 14.71
N LEU A 222 17.42 9.82 15.93
CA LEU A 222 16.01 10.07 16.22
C LEU A 222 15.47 11.24 15.39
N GLY A 223 16.22 12.35 15.29
CA GLY A 223 15.80 13.52 14.50
C GLY A 223 15.52 13.18 13.03
N LYS A 224 16.39 12.40 12.38
CA LYS A 224 16.19 11.95 10.98
C LYS A 224 15.03 10.97 10.85
N ILE A 225 14.84 10.10 11.84
CA ILE A 225 13.70 9.18 11.88
C ILE A 225 12.41 9.99 11.95
N LEU A 226 12.33 10.98 12.85
CA LEU A 226 11.16 11.86 12.97
C LEU A 226 10.92 12.66 11.70
N GLU A 227 11.95 13.26 11.10
CA GLU A 227 11.86 13.94 9.82
C GLU A 227 11.29 13.04 8.71
N SER A 228 11.57 11.73 8.76
CA SER A 228 11.04 10.76 7.79
C SER A 228 9.61 10.29 8.08
N LEU A 229 9.18 10.26 9.35
CA LEU A 229 7.88 9.69 9.77
C LEU A 229 6.79 10.75 9.94
N ILE A 230 7.09 11.87 10.61
CA ILE A 230 6.12 12.93 10.94
C ILE A 230 5.38 13.48 9.71
N PRO A 231 6.01 13.67 8.54
CA PRO A 231 5.31 14.17 7.36
C PRO A 231 4.14 13.30 6.91
N TRP A 232 4.15 12.01 7.25
CA TRP A 232 3.12 11.03 6.84
C TRP A 232 1.96 10.91 7.84
N ILE A 233 2.03 11.62 8.96
CA ILE A 233 0.89 11.78 9.89
C ILE A 233 0.01 12.92 9.39
N ARG A 234 -1.27 12.63 9.19
CA ARG A 234 -2.23 13.55 8.59
C ARG A 234 -2.91 14.44 9.65
N PHE A 235 -2.11 15.26 10.32
CA PHE A 235 -2.59 16.23 11.31
C PHE A 235 -3.80 17.07 10.84
N PRO A 236 -3.95 17.47 9.56
CA PRO A 236 -5.13 18.20 9.09
C PRO A 236 -6.47 17.49 9.31
N PHE A 237 -6.49 16.18 9.51
CA PHE A 237 -7.70 15.40 9.82
C PHE A 237 -7.87 15.10 11.32
N MET A 238 -7.03 15.64 12.20
CA MET A 238 -7.33 15.62 13.64
C MET A 238 -8.32 16.73 14.00
N SER A 239 -9.15 16.48 15.01
CA SER A 239 -10.01 17.50 15.60
C SER A 239 -9.20 18.54 16.37
N SER A 240 -9.78 19.72 16.63
CA SER A 240 -9.11 20.76 17.40
C SER A 240 -8.71 20.30 18.80
N GLN A 241 -9.51 19.42 19.43
CA GLN A 241 -9.17 18.85 20.73
C GLN A 241 -7.94 17.92 20.62
N GLN A 242 -7.94 17.00 19.66
CA GLN A 242 -6.83 16.09 19.43
C GLN A 242 -5.53 16.83 19.10
N LEU A 243 -5.60 17.93 18.32
CA LEU A 243 -4.42 18.74 18.04
C LEU A 243 -3.82 19.39 19.29
N LEU A 244 -4.65 19.82 20.26
CA LEU A 244 -4.17 20.36 21.54
C LEU A 244 -3.55 19.26 22.42
N GLU A 245 -4.09 18.04 22.36
CA GLU A 245 -3.52 16.86 23.02
C GLU A 245 -2.14 16.52 22.42
N VAL A 246 -2.00 16.61 21.09
CA VAL A 246 -0.70 16.46 20.41
C VAL A 246 0.29 17.55 20.86
N GLU A 247 -0.12 18.81 20.98
CA GLU A 247 0.77 19.87 21.51
C GLU A 247 1.19 19.63 22.96
N SER A 248 0.37 18.93 23.74
CA SER A 248 0.66 18.55 25.12
C SER A 248 1.57 17.32 25.22
N SER A 249 1.76 16.58 24.13
CA SER A 249 2.52 15.33 24.10
C SER A 249 4.03 15.51 24.34
N GLU A 250 4.68 14.48 24.88
CA GLU A 250 6.12 14.47 25.12
C GLU A 250 6.91 14.64 23.80
N LEU A 251 6.41 14.04 22.71
CA LEU A 251 7.01 14.15 21.39
C LEU A 251 7.05 15.58 20.89
N TYR A 252 5.96 16.33 21.06
CA TYR A 252 5.91 17.74 20.68
C TYR A 252 6.81 18.59 21.57
N GLN A 253 6.81 18.38 22.89
CA GLN A 253 7.64 19.17 23.80
C GLN A 253 9.14 19.03 23.49
N LYS A 254 9.59 17.82 23.15
CA LYS A 254 11.00 17.57 22.79
C LYS A 254 11.37 18.01 21.36
N HIS A 255 10.43 17.93 20.42
CA HIS A 255 10.67 18.16 18.98
C HIS A 255 9.74 19.19 18.34
N SER A 256 9.40 20.24 19.09
CA SER A 256 8.43 21.28 18.66
C SER A 256 8.79 21.91 17.31
N SER A 257 10.06 22.17 17.03
CA SER A 257 10.52 22.76 15.76
C SER A 257 10.17 21.93 14.52
N LEU A 258 10.12 20.60 14.64
CA LEU A 258 9.79 19.69 13.53
C LEU A 258 8.29 19.53 13.32
N ILE A 259 7.51 19.53 14.42
CA ILE A 259 6.08 19.18 14.39
C ILE A 259 5.19 20.43 14.26
N ALA A 260 5.59 21.56 14.84
CA ALA A 260 4.81 22.80 14.85
C ALA A 260 4.35 23.30 13.46
N PRO A 261 5.16 23.21 12.38
CA PRO A 261 4.70 23.60 11.05
C PRO A 261 3.47 22.81 10.57
N TYR A 262 3.42 21.52 10.90
CA TYR A 262 2.35 20.61 10.48
C TYR A 262 1.06 20.83 11.29
N ILE A 263 1.19 21.02 12.60
CA ILE A 263 0.06 21.38 13.46
C ILE A 263 -0.52 22.74 13.07
N LEU A 264 0.34 23.74 12.79
CA LEU A 264 -0.12 25.04 12.33
C LEU A 264 -0.84 24.94 10.98
N ALA A 265 -0.36 24.12 10.05
CA ALA A 265 -1.04 23.86 8.79
C ALA A 265 -2.41 23.18 9.01
N ALA A 266 -2.49 22.23 9.95
CA ALA A 266 -3.73 21.57 10.34
C ALA A 266 -4.75 22.57 10.92
N PHE A 267 -4.34 23.43 11.86
CA PHE A 267 -5.22 24.48 12.40
C PHE A 267 -5.68 25.45 11.32
N LYS A 268 -4.80 25.86 10.40
CA LYS A 268 -5.18 26.70 9.25
C LYS A 268 -6.22 26.01 8.36
N ASN A 269 -6.03 24.74 8.02
CA ASN A 269 -7.00 23.99 7.21
C ASN A 269 -8.35 23.79 7.92
N ASN A 270 -8.34 23.64 9.24
CA ASN A 270 -9.56 23.46 10.03
C ASN A 270 -10.32 24.77 10.24
N ALA A 271 -9.62 25.91 10.34
CA ALA A 271 -10.22 27.22 10.58
C ALA A 271 -10.77 27.89 9.31
N ILE A 272 -10.18 27.65 8.14
CA ILE A 272 -10.60 28.27 6.88
C ILE A 272 -11.90 27.60 6.38
N PRO A 273 -12.97 28.36 6.09
CA PRO A 273 -14.19 27.84 5.46
C PRO A 273 -13.87 27.14 4.14
N LEU A 274 -14.61 26.08 3.79
CA LEU A 274 -14.27 25.30 2.60
C LEU A 274 -14.48 26.09 1.30
N ASN A 275 -15.41 27.04 1.32
CA ASN A 275 -15.77 27.89 0.18
C ASN A 275 -15.04 29.25 0.17
N ALA A 276 -13.99 29.43 0.97
CA ALA A 276 -13.25 30.69 1.00
C ALA A 276 -12.60 30.98 -0.37
N GLU A 277 -12.74 32.23 -0.85
CA GLU A 277 -12.20 32.66 -2.16
C GLU A 277 -10.68 32.50 -2.25
N VAL A 278 -9.98 32.69 -1.12
CA VAL A 278 -8.53 32.53 -1.02
C VAL A 278 -8.23 31.41 -0.03
N ARG A 279 -8.26 30.17 -0.52
CA ARG A 279 -7.78 29.00 0.22
C ARG A 279 -6.37 28.64 -0.26
N PRO A 280 -5.38 28.50 0.64
CA PRO A 280 -4.07 28.00 0.27
C PRO A 280 -4.19 26.62 -0.42
N PRO A 281 -3.33 26.30 -1.40
CA PRO A 281 -3.31 24.97 -2.00
C PRO A 281 -2.79 23.97 -0.95
N PHE A 282 -3.72 23.38 -0.22
CA PHE A 282 -3.48 22.27 0.68
C PHE A 282 -3.40 20.98 -0.13
N THR A 283 -2.34 20.83 -0.93
CA THR A 283 -2.23 19.76 -1.93
C THR A 283 -1.30 18.63 -1.53
N SER A 284 -0.44 18.79 -0.52
CA SER A 284 0.53 17.75 -0.15
C SER A 284 -0.12 16.49 0.42
N ALA A 285 0.67 15.42 0.55
CA ALA A 285 0.26 14.12 1.09
C ALA A 285 -0.46 14.18 2.46
N GLN A 286 -0.22 15.22 3.26
CA GLN A 286 -0.89 15.42 4.57
C GLN A 286 -2.38 15.73 4.45
N PHE A 287 -2.82 16.20 3.29
CA PHE A 287 -4.19 16.53 2.99
C PHE A 287 -4.90 15.42 2.22
N LEU A 288 -4.29 14.23 2.13
CA LEU A 288 -4.93 13.05 1.60
C LEU A 288 -5.65 12.29 2.70
N LEU A 289 -6.96 12.08 2.57
CA LEU A 289 -7.73 11.25 3.49
C LEU A 289 -7.28 9.78 3.49
N ARG A 290 -7.34 9.17 4.68
CA ARG A 290 -7.37 7.72 4.86
C ARG A 290 -8.80 7.19 4.98
N ASN A 291 -8.94 5.89 5.19
CA ASN A 291 -10.22 5.25 5.44
C ASN A 291 -10.59 5.36 6.94
N TYR A 292 -11.01 6.55 7.36
CA TYR A 292 -11.45 6.78 8.73
C TYR A 292 -12.79 6.08 9.03
N THR A 293 -12.90 5.40 10.18
CA THR A 293 -14.13 4.71 10.61
C THR A 293 -15.00 5.54 11.56
N ASP A 294 -14.44 6.54 12.26
CA ASP A 294 -15.22 7.46 13.07
C ASP A 294 -16.16 8.32 12.22
N THR A 295 -17.26 8.78 12.82
CA THR A 295 -18.20 9.69 12.15
C THR A 295 -17.60 11.10 12.08
N ARG A 296 -17.30 11.54 10.85
CA ARG A 296 -16.55 12.78 10.59
C ARG A 296 -17.32 13.72 9.66
N TRP A 297 -16.64 14.71 9.08
CA TRP A 297 -17.20 15.51 7.98
C TRP A 297 -16.63 15.10 6.62
N ASP A 298 -15.71 14.15 6.60
CA ASP A 298 -14.90 13.80 5.45
C ASP A 298 -15.02 12.30 5.12
N LYS A 299 -14.93 11.97 3.84
CA LYS A 299 -14.97 10.58 3.35
C LYS A 299 -14.11 10.42 2.11
N ARG A 300 -13.30 9.36 2.09
CA ARG A 300 -12.61 8.87 0.89
C ARG A 300 -13.49 7.89 0.12
N ILE A 301 -13.52 8.03 -1.20
CA ILE A 301 -14.33 7.23 -2.13
C ILE A 301 -13.43 6.78 -3.28
N ILE A 302 -13.43 5.48 -3.56
CA ILE A 302 -12.67 4.90 -4.68
C ILE A 302 -13.67 4.46 -5.74
N ILE A 303 -13.53 5.02 -6.94
CA ILE A 303 -14.31 4.63 -8.12
C ILE A 303 -13.41 3.72 -8.96
N THR A 304 -13.79 2.45 -9.03
CA THR A 304 -13.03 1.44 -9.76
C THR A 304 -13.12 1.65 -11.27
N ASN A 305 -12.09 1.22 -11.99
CA ASN A 305 -12.00 1.24 -13.45
C ASN A 305 -13.34 0.84 -14.11
N GLU A 306 -13.89 -0.32 -13.73
CA GLU A 306 -15.15 -0.84 -14.27
C GLU A 306 -16.31 0.16 -14.21
N LYS A 307 -16.39 0.99 -13.15
CA LYS A 307 -17.44 2.00 -12.97
C LYS A 307 -17.18 3.29 -13.78
N ILE A 308 -15.93 3.57 -14.12
CA ILE A 308 -15.55 4.75 -14.92
C ILE A 308 -15.95 4.56 -16.39
N TYR A 309 -15.93 3.33 -16.90
CA TYR A 309 -16.25 3.07 -18.31
C TYR A 309 -17.73 2.81 -18.60
N VAL A 310 -18.59 2.66 -17.57
CA VAL A 310 -20.03 2.47 -17.79
C VAL A 310 -20.73 3.82 -17.96
N ARG A 311 -21.35 4.04 -19.13
CA ARG A 311 -22.12 5.25 -19.43
C ARG A 311 -23.57 5.13 -19.01
N GLY A 312 -24.14 6.25 -18.56
CA GLY A 312 -25.56 6.36 -18.21
C GLY A 312 -25.98 5.55 -16.97
N VAL A 313 -25.03 5.01 -16.22
CA VAL A 313 -25.28 4.27 -14.97
C VAL A 313 -24.93 5.16 -13.78
N GLU A 314 -25.81 5.18 -12.79
CA GLU A 314 -25.58 5.88 -11.53
C GLU A 314 -24.81 4.97 -10.57
N HIS A 315 -23.57 5.34 -10.26
CA HIS A 315 -22.77 4.68 -9.23
C HIS A 315 -22.98 5.36 -7.89
N VAL A 316 -23.47 4.60 -6.91
CA VAL A 316 -23.96 5.13 -5.62
C VAL A 316 -22.97 4.83 -4.51
N PHE A 317 -22.63 5.85 -3.72
CA PHE A 317 -21.75 5.77 -2.56
C PHE A 317 -22.43 6.39 -1.34
N ASN A 318 -22.64 5.59 -0.30
CA ASN A 318 -23.31 6.04 0.92
C ASN A 318 -22.29 6.32 2.01
N PHE A 319 -22.48 7.42 2.74
CA PHE A 319 -21.65 7.79 3.88
C PHE A 319 -22.43 8.63 4.87
N ALA A 320 -21.86 8.81 6.06
CA ALA A 320 -22.48 9.56 7.14
C ALA A 320 -21.54 10.65 7.63
N THR A 321 -22.09 11.81 8.00
CA THR A 321 -21.34 12.88 8.65
C THR A 321 -21.99 13.36 9.94
N LYS A 322 -21.23 14.03 10.80
CA LYS A 322 -21.77 14.61 12.03
C LYS A 322 -22.43 15.97 11.76
N SER A 323 -23.56 16.22 12.42
CA SER A 323 -24.21 17.55 12.47
C SER A 323 -23.41 18.55 13.31
N SER A 324 -23.74 19.84 13.21
CA SER A 324 -23.24 20.90 14.10
C SER A 324 -24.11 21.12 15.34
N THR A 325 -25.22 20.40 15.48
CA THR A 325 -26.15 20.56 16.60
C THR A 325 -25.68 19.81 17.85
N VAL A 326 -26.14 20.26 19.01
CA VAL A 326 -25.98 19.55 20.28
C VAL A 326 -27.37 19.08 20.75
N PRO A 327 -27.62 17.78 20.94
CA PRO A 327 -26.69 16.65 20.77
C PRO A 327 -26.33 16.41 19.30
N VAL A 328 -25.14 15.85 19.08
CA VAL A 328 -24.64 15.54 17.73
C VAL A 328 -25.51 14.45 17.11
N GLN A 329 -26.17 14.80 16.01
CA GLN A 329 -26.89 13.87 15.15
C GLN A 329 -26.02 13.44 13.97
N THR A 330 -26.30 12.26 13.44
CA THR A 330 -25.68 11.75 12.22
C THR A 330 -26.52 12.12 11.01
N TRP A 331 -25.88 12.70 9.99
CA TRP A 331 -26.47 13.01 8.70
C TRP A 331 -26.03 11.99 7.66
N ASN A 332 -27.00 11.29 7.07
CA ASN A 332 -26.75 10.32 6.02
C ASN A 332 -26.73 11.01 4.65
N TRP A 333 -25.78 10.61 3.82
CA TRP A 333 -25.56 11.16 2.49
C TRP A 333 -25.41 10.04 1.46
N THR A 334 -25.84 10.35 0.25
CA THR A 334 -25.61 9.51 -0.93
C THR A 334 -24.95 10.36 -2.00
N LEU A 335 -23.72 9.99 -2.39
CA LEU A 335 -23.05 10.57 -3.54
C LEU A 335 -23.29 9.68 -4.75
N LYS A 336 -23.79 10.26 -5.84
CA LYS A 336 -23.96 9.60 -7.14
C LYS A 336 -22.90 10.11 -8.10
N PHE A 337 -22.17 9.18 -8.70
CA PHE A 337 -21.26 9.43 -9.80
C PHE A 337 -21.89 8.93 -11.10
N ILE A 338 -21.96 9.80 -12.10
CA ILE A 338 -22.62 9.54 -13.37
C ILE A 338 -21.75 10.06 -14.50
N LEU A 339 -21.39 9.21 -15.46
CA LEU A 339 -20.86 9.64 -16.75
C LEU A 339 -22.00 9.60 -17.76
N THR A 340 -22.46 10.78 -18.17
CA THR A 340 -23.61 10.93 -19.05
C THR A 340 -23.22 10.67 -20.50
N LEU A 341 -24.17 10.12 -21.26
CA LEU A 341 -24.06 10.08 -22.72
C LEU A 341 -24.29 11.50 -23.26
N PRO A 342 -23.65 11.88 -24.38
CA PRO A 342 -23.95 13.14 -25.03
C PRO A 342 -25.41 13.14 -25.50
N ILE A 343 -26.24 14.01 -24.92
CA ILE A 343 -27.66 14.18 -25.29
C ILE A 343 -27.83 15.52 -25.99
N GLY A 344 -28.26 15.50 -27.25
CA GLY A 344 -28.60 16.70 -28.03
C GLY A 344 -27.43 17.30 -28.83
N ASN A 345 -27.39 18.63 -28.95
CA ASN A 345 -26.36 19.35 -29.72
C ASN A 345 -25.00 19.45 -28.99
N ASN A 346 -24.93 19.12 -27.70
CA ASN A 346 -23.67 18.99 -26.96
C ASN A 346 -23.07 17.62 -27.26
N LYS A 347 -21.89 17.60 -27.87
CA LYS A 347 -21.21 16.37 -28.31
C LYS A 347 -20.33 15.74 -27.24
N ASP A 348 -20.16 16.39 -26.11
CA ASP A 348 -19.18 15.99 -25.11
C ASP A 348 -19.84 15.20 -23.97
N GLU A 349 -19.16 14.14 -23.54
CA GLU A 349 -19.52 13.38 -22.33
C GLU A 349 -19.34 14.27 -21.10
N GLU A 350 -20.30 14.26 -20.17
CA GLU A 350 -20.26 15.08 -18.95
C GLU A 350 -20.21 14.18 -17.71
N LEU A 351 -19.26 14.47 -16.82
CA LEU A 351 -19.13 13.86 -15.50
C LEU A 351 -19.99 14.63 -14.51
N ARG A 352 -20.94 13.95 -13.86
CA ARG A 352 -21.81 14.56 -12.87
C ARG A 352 -21.65 13.88 -11.52
N LEU A 353 -21.50 14.70 -10.48
CA LEU A 353 -21.50 14.28 -9.09
C LEU A 353 -22.69 14.89 -8.36
N VAL A 354 -23.66 14.05 -8.01
CA VAL A 354 -24.87 14.51 -7.32
C VAL A 354 -24.84 14.05 -5.87
N LEU A 355 -24.87 15.01 -4.94
CA LEU A 355 -24.99 14.73 -3.51
C LEU A 355 -26.46 14.78 -3.11
N LEU A 356 -26.92 13.73 -2.43
CA LEU A 356 -28.25 13.64 -1.84
C LEU A 356 -28.12 13.62 -0.32
N ALA A 357 -28.92 14.45 0.34
CA ALA A 357 -29.14 14.38 1.77
C ALA A 357 -30.29 13.41 2.05
N ASN A 358 -30.00 12.35 2.80
CA ASN A 358 -30.98 11.35 3.18
C ASN A 358 -31.65 11.75 4.50
N ASP A 359 -32.90 11.31 4.67
CA ASP A 359 -33.68 11.46 5.91
C ASP A 359 -33.73 12.91 6.43
N ILE A 360 -34.06 13.85 5.54
CA ILE A 360 -34.08 15.29 5.88
C ILE A 360 -35.36 15.65 6.64
N ASP A 361 -35.24 15.77 7.96
CA ASP A 361 -36.29 16.35 8.79
C ASP A 361 -36.18 17.87 8.91
N THR A 362 -34.96 18.38 9.01
CA THR A 362 -34.63 19.80 9.15
C THR A 362 -33.74 20.26 8.00
N PRO A 363 -33.85 21.52 7.54
CA PRO A 363 -32.96 22.06 6.51
C PRO A 363 -31.49 21.92 6.90
N ARG A 364 -30.65 21.45 5.96
CA ARG A 364 -29.21 21.28 6.15
C ARG A 364 -28.46 22.23 5.23
N SER A 365 -27.86 23.27 5.80
CA SER A 365 -26.93 24.14 5.07
C SER A 365 -25.53 23.57 5.22
N ILE A 366 -24.85 23.31 4.10
CA ILE A 366 -23.50 22.73 4.10
C ILE A 366 -22.54 23.54 3.22
N GLU A 367 -21.29 23.52 3.62
CA GLU A 367 -20.15 23.75 2.76
C GLU A 367 -19.58 22.40 2.34
N TYR A 368 -19.22 22.27 1.07
CA TYR A 368 -18.60 21.08 0.54
C TYR A 368 -17.26 21.39 -0.12
N ASN A 369 -16.38 20.39 -0.13
CA ASN A 369 -15.19 20.33 -0.96
C ASN A 369 -15.10 18.91 -1.52
N VAL A 370 -15.00 18.77 -2.83
CA VAL A 370 -14.72 17.50 -3.51
C VAL A 370 -13.37 17.64 -4.19
N ALA A 371 -12.51 16.67 -3.98
CA ALA A 371 -11.18 16.64 -4.55
C ALA A 371 -10.90 15.31 -5.26
N VAL A 372 -10.23 15.38 -6.41
CA VAL A 372 -9.55 14.25 -7.04
C VAL A 372 -8.13 14.22 -6.53
N VAL A 373 -7.67 13.06 -6.13
CA VAL A 373 -6.35 12.90 -5.51
C VAL A 373 -5.53 11.81 -6.20
N SER A 374 -4.22 11.99 -6.19
CA SER A 374 -3.25 10.94 -6.47
C SER A 374 -2.85 10.22 -5.17
N ASP A 375 -1.80 9.40 -5.26
CA ASP A 375 -1.14 8.77 -4.12
C ASP A 375 -0.32 9.77 -3.27
N VAL A 376 0.11 10.90 -3.86
CA VAL A 376 1.01 11.88 -3.24
C VAL A 376 0.42 13.28 -3.06
N GLU A 377 -0.60 13.66 -3.82
CA GLU A 377 -1.16 15.01 -3.78
C GLU A 377 -2.63 15.13 -4.19
N VAL A 378 -3.22 16.29 -3.89
CA VAL A 378 -4.54 16.70 -4.39
C VAL A 378 -4.38 17.34 -5.77
N LEU A 379 -5.01 16.75 -6.78
CA LEU A 379 -4.86 17.14 -8.19
C LEU A 379 -5.83 18.25 -8.59
N LYS A 380 -7.12 18.04 -8.29
CA LYS A 380 -8.23 18.93 -8.64
C LYS A 380 -9.17 19.03 -7.48
N GLN A 381 -9.77 20.20 -7.25
CA GLN A 381 -10.77 20.37 -6.19
C GLN A 381 -11.81 21.41 -6.55
N VAL A 382 -13.04 21.18 -6.11
CA VAL A 382 -14.16 22.12 -6.20
C VAL A 382 -14.79 22.26 -4.84
N SER A 383 -15.02 23.50 -4.44
CA SER A 383 -15.71 23.84 -3.19
C SER A 383 -16.92 24.71 -3.45
N GLY A 384 -17.89 24.63 -2.55
CA GLY A 384 -19.07 25.47 -2.63
C GLY A 384 -19.98 25.35 -1.42
N ARG A 385 -21.13 26.00 -1.50
CA ARG A 385 -22.17 25.97 -0.47
C ARG A 385 -23.48 25.48 -1.08
N LYS A 386 -24.18 24.59 -0.39
CA LYS A 386 -25.51 24.10 -0.79
C LYS A 386 -26.44 24.04 0.41
N ASN A 387 -27.71 24.28 0.16
CA ASN A 387 -28.76 24.17 1.18
C ASN A 387 -29.74 23.08 0.74
N PHE A 388 -29.99 22.14 1.64
CA PHE A 388 -30.89 21.01 1.43
C PHE A 388 -32.16 21.19 2.25
N THR A 389 -33.30 20.90 1.64
CA THR A 389 -34.63 21.00 2.25
C THR A 389 -35.46 19.76 1.88
N LYS A 390 -36.63 19.57 2.50
CA LYS A 390 -37.57 18.49 2.13
C LYS A 390 -37.99 18.53 0.66
N THR A 391 -38.00 19.71 0.03
CA THR A 391 -38.33 19.88 -1.40
C THR A 391 -37.11 19.81 -2.31
N ARG A 392 -35.89 19.95 -1.77
CA ARG A 392 -34.62 19.91 -2.49
C ARG A 392 -33.62 19.06 -1.75
N THR A 393 -33.71 17.75 -1.97
CA THR A 393 -32.88 16.74 -1.30
C THR A 393 -31.57 16.46 -2.05
N SER A 394 -31.43 16.91 -3.30
CA SER A 394 -30.24 16.71 -4.12
C SER A 394 -29.61 18.01 -4.61
N ALA A 395 -28.29 18.00 -4.76
CA ALA A 395 -27.52 19.07 -5.33
C ALA A 395 -26.38 18.52 -6.21
N ASP A 396 -26.20 19.14 -7.37
CA ASP A 396 -25.04 18.88 -8.23
C ASP A 396 -23.79 19.58 -7.65
N LEU A 397 -22.69 18.82 -7.57
CA LEU A 397 -21.37 19.26 -7.20
C LEU A 397 -20.60 19.44 -8.50
N SER A 398 -20.37 20.70 -8.88
CA SER A 398 -19.82 21.10 -10.19
C SER A 398 -18.35 20.72 -10.40
N LEU A 399 -18.01 19.43 -10.29
CA LEU A 399 -16.66 18.90 -10.53
C LEU A 399 -16.34 18.80 -12.03
N ASP A 400 -17.37 18.82 -12.88
CA ASP A 400 -17.30 18.93 -14.34
C ASP A 400 -16.50 20.15 -14.81
N SER A 401 -16.50 21.24 -14.04
CA SER A 401 -15.72 22.43 -14.40
C SER A 401 -14.20 22.23 -14.29
N GLU A 402 -13.75 21.25 -13.50
CA GLU A 402 -12.33 21.01 -13.23
C GLU A 402 -11.79 19.73 -13.89
N ILE A 403 -12.66 18.80 -14.29
CA ILE A 403 -12.27 17.51 -14.87
C ILE A 403 -12.75 17.41 -16.31
N ASN A 404 -11.81 17.21 -17.23
CA ASN A 404 -12.14 16.83 -18.59
C ASN A 404 -12.35 15.30 -18.67
N VAL A 405 -13.51 14.86 -19.18
CA VAL A 405 -13.82 13.44 -19.34
C VAL A 405 -12.85 12.74 -20.30
N VAL A 406 -12.37 13.43 -21.33
CA VAL A 406 -11.36 12.90 -22.26
C VAL A 406 -10.03 12.62 -21.54
N GLU A 407 -9.64 13.50 -20.61
CA GLU A 407 -8.44 13.30 -19.79
C GLU A 407 -8.61 12.11 -18.84
N LEU A 408 -9.78 11.99 -18.20
CA LEU A 408 -10.09 10.90 -17.27
C LEU A 408 -10.03 9.51 -17.94
N LEU A 409 -10.45 9.41 -19.21
CA LEU A 409 -10.57 8.13 -19.92
C LEU A 409 -9.33 7.74 -20.73
N SER A 410 -8.29 8.59 -20.73
CA SER A 410 -7.05 8.31 -21.44
C SER A 410 -6.30 7.13 -20.81
N GLU A 411 -5.57 6.35 -21.61
CA GLU A 411 -4.88 5.12 -21.16
C GLU A 411 -3.89 5.34 -20.01
N ASN A 412 -3.36 6.57 -19.84
CA ASN A 412 -2.46 6.95 -18.75
C ASN A 412 -2.94 8.24 -18.10
N SER A 413 -4.23 8.30 -17.76
CA SER A 413 -4.80 9.49 -17.14
C SER A 413 -4.06 9.84 -15.84
N PRO A 414 -3.59 11.09 -15.67
CA PRO A 414 -2.95 11.53 -14.43
C PRO A 414 -3.93 11.59 -13.25
N LEU A 415 -5.24 11.45 -13.51
CA LEU A 415 -6.30 11.46 -12.52
C LEU A 415 -6.56 10.08 -11.90
N LEU A 416 -5.95 9.02 -12.46
CA LEU A 416 -6.15 7.64 -12.02
C LEU A 416 -4.92 7.12 -11.28
N VAL A 417 -5.16 6.37 -10.21
CA VAL A 417 -4.14 5.63 -9.45
C VAL A 417 -4.60 4.18 -9.39
N ASP A 418 -3.76 3.27 -9.90
CA ASP A 418 -4.11 1.85 -10.09
C ASP A 418 -5.43 1.66 -10.87
N ASP A 419 -5.59 2.41 -11.97
CA ASP A 419 -6.80 2.46 -12.81
C ASP A 419 -8.09 2.88 -12.07
N CYS A 420 -7.96 3.41 -10.85
CA CYS A 420 -9.09 3.86 -10.05
C CYS A 420 -9.05 5.39 -9.87
N LEU A 421 -10.23 6.01 -9.87
CA LEU A 421 -10.39 7.42 -9.56
C LEU A 421 -10.60 7.56 -8.04
N HIS A 422 -9.66 8.23 -7.37
CA HIS A 422 -9.71 8.46 -5.93
C HIS A 422 -10.31 9.83 -5.65
N LEU A 423 -11.46 9.83 -4.98
CA LEU A 423 -12.18 11.04 -4.58
C LEU A 423 -12.14 11.22 -3.07
N GLN A 424 -12.09 12.47 -2.65
CA GLN A 424 -12.24 12.88 -1.27
C GLN A 424 -13.35 13.92 -1.19
N ILE A 425 -14.34 13.67 -0.34
CA ILE A 425 -15.46 14.60 -0.12
C ILE A 425 -15.47 15.05 1.33
N SER A 426 -15.51 16.36 1.54
CA SER A 426 -15.76 17.00 2.83
C SER A 426 -17.10 17.71 2.79
N VAL A 427 -17.96 17.46 3.77
CA VAL A 427 -19.28 18.05 3.96
C VAL A 427 -19.37 18.60 5.39
N ARG A 428 -19.17 19.91 5.52
CA ARG A 428 -19.22 20.62 6.81
C ARG A 428 -20.57 21.35 6.95
N PRO A 429 -21.28 21.19 8.08
CA PRO A 429 -22.44 22.03 8.39
C PRO A 429 -22.04 23.50 8.45
N VAL A 430 -22.87 24.37 7.87
CA VAL A 430 -22.77 25.82 8.09
C VAL A 430 -23.51 26.12 9.38
N VAL A 431 -22.79 26.66 10.37
CA VAL A 431 -23.34 27.08 11.66
C VAL A 431 -24.05 28.43 11.52
#